data_AF-A0A1F8LAK3-F1
#
_entry.id   AF-A0A1F8LAK3-F1
#
_cell.length_a   1.000
_cell.length_b   1.000
_cell.length_c   1.000
_cell.angle_alpha   90.00
_cell.angle_beta   90.00
_cell.angle_gamma   90.00
#
_symmetry.space_group_name_H-M   'P 1'
#
loop_
_entity.id
_entity.type
_entity.pdbx_description
1 polymer ?
#
loop_
_entity_poly.entity_id
_entity_poly.type
_entity_poly.pdbx_seq_one_letter_code
_entity_poly.pdbx_strand_id
1 'polypeptide(L)'
;MVTPLVTALMASVPQERSGLGSAINNAISRIGPQLLGAALFVAITASFYAGLERRLPQIDTSAPEIRRDFAPLNPPGMSSLVEYTLEAHEASREASTDAFHLAMLVATGLLIVGAGVNLAIRNAPGVKPPAEVAVAAD
;
A
#
# COMPACT_ATOMS: atom_id res chain seq x y z
N MET A 1 -16.35 -16.52 -6.15
CA MET A 1 -15.06 -17.07 -6.62
C MET A 1 -14.00 -16.62 -5.63
N VAL A 2 -13.26 -17.53 -5.00
CA VAL A 2 -12.19 -17.20 -4.05
C VAL A 2 -10.90 -16.93 -4.83
N THR A 3 -10.09 -15.96 -4.40
CA THR A 3 -8.85 -15.60 -5.11
C THR A 3 -7.88 -16.79 -5.14
N PRO A 4 -7.12 -17.00 -6.22
CA PRO A 4 -6.21 -18.15 -6.36
C PRO A 4 -5.25 -18.34 -5.18
N LEU A 5 -4.80 -17.24 -4.59
CA LEU A 5 -3.92 -17.22 -3.42
C LEU A 5 -4.59 -17.80 -2.16
N VAL A 6 -5.85 -17.44 -1.90
CA VAL A 6 -6.59 -17.95 -0.75
C VAL A 6 -6.88 -19.45 -0.94
N THR A 7 -7.16 -19.88 -2.17
CA THR A 7 -7.31 -21.30 -2.50
C THR A 7 -6.01 -22.08 -2.29
N ALA A 8 -4.87 -21.56 -2.74
CA ALA A 8 -3.58 -22.20 -2.53
C ALA A 8 -3.20 -22.27 -1.05
N LEU A 9 -3.45 -21.19 -0.28
CA LEU A 9 -3.23 -21.18 1.16
C LEU A 9 -4.07 -22.25 1.85
N MET A 10 -5.39 -22.30 1.59
CA MET A 10 -6.27 -23.28 2.26
C MET A 10 -5.94 -24.71 1.85
N ALA A 11 -5.46 -24.95 0.63
CA ALA A 11 -4.98 -26.26 0.19
C ALA A 11 -3.65 -26.68 0.85
N SER A 12 -2.84 -25.72 1.31
CA SER A 12 -1.52 -25.97 1.91
C SER A 12 -1.54 -26.27 3.42
N VAL A 13 -2.70 -26.13 4.07
CA VAL A 13 -2.86 -26.31 5.52
C VAL A 13 -3.63 -27.62 5.79
N PRO A 14 -3.14 -28.49 6.70
CA PRO A 14 -3.88 -29.68 7.12
C PRO A 14 -5.29 -29.34 7.60
N GLN A 15 -6.25 -30.23 7.34
CA GLN A 15 -7.67 -29.94 7.57
C GLN A 15 -7.95 -29.58 9.04
N GLU A 16 -7.25 -30.21 10.00
CA GLU A 16 -7.39 -29.93 11.43
C GLU A 16 -6.94 -28.50 11.81
N ARG A 17 -6.19 -27.82 10.93
CA ARG A 17 -5.63 -26.45 11.16
C ARG A 17 -6.21 -25.40 10.20
N SER A 18 -7.18 -25.77 9.36
CA SER A 18 -7.80 -24.87 8.38
C SER A 18 -8.41 -23.60 9.01
N GLY A 19 -8.98 -23.71 10.22
CA GLY A 19 -9.48 -22.57 10.98
C GLY A 19 -8.40 -21.54 11.32
N LEU A 20 -7.19 -21.98 11.68
CA LEU A 20 -6.04 -21.10 11.94
C LEU A 20 -5.56 -20.41 10.65
N GLY A 21 -5.49 -21.16 9.55
CA GLY A 21 -5.13 -20.62 8.23
C GLY A 21 -6.07 -19.49 7.79
N SER A 22 -7.38 -19.68 7.98
CA SER A 22 -8.40 -18.67 7.66
C SER A 22 -8.32 -17.45 8.58
N ALA A 23 -8.10 -17.65 9.87
CA ALA A 23 -7.94 -16.56 10.84
C ALA A 23 -6.76 -15.64 10.46
N ILE A 24 -5.61 -16.22 10.08
CA ILE A 24 -4.44 -15.46 9.64
C ILE A 24 -4.74 -14.68 8.36
N ASN A 25 -5.34 -15.32 7.34
CA ASN A 25 -5.68 -14.65 6.09
C ASN A 25 -6.62 -13.45 6.29
N ASN A 26 -7.63 -13.61 7.15
CA ASN A 26 -8.57 -12.54 7.48
C ASN A 26 -7.91 -11.41 8.28
N ALA A 27 -7.03 -11.74 9.22
CA ALA A 27 -6.29 -10.73 9.99
C ALA A 27 -5.40 -9.88 9.06
N ILE A 28 -4.62 -10.53 8.18
CA ILE A 28 -3.76 -9.83 7.22
C ILE A 28 -4.60 -8.97 6.28
N SER A 29 -5.70 -9.51 5.75
CA SER A 29 -6.58 -8.78 4.82
C SER A 29 -7.24 -7.56 5.47
N ARG A 30 -7.48 -7.60 6.78
CA ARG A 30 -8.10 -6.50 7.55
C ARG A 30 -7.11 -5.42 7.95
N ILE A 31 -5.85 -5.78 8.22
CA ILE A 31 -4.85 -4.86 8.80
C ILE A 31 -3.88 -4.36 7.73
N GLY A 32 -3.60 -5.17 6.71
CA GLY A 32 -2.63 -4.87 5.64
C GLY A 32 -2.88 -3.54 4.92
N PRO A 33 -4.10 -3.26 4.40
CA PRO A 33 -4.37 -2.02 3.69
C PRO A 33 -4.14 -0.77 4.55
N GLN A 34 -4.55 -0.81 5.82
CA GLN A 34 -4.39 0.31 6.75
C GLN A 34 -2.91 0.55 7.09
N LEU A 35 -2.14 -0.52 7.38
CA LEU A 35 -0.71 -0.39 7.64
C LEU A 35 0.04 0.14 6.42
N LEU A 36 -0.31 -0.34 5.22
CA LEU A 36 0.28 0.15 3.98
C LEU A 36 -0.06 1.63 3.75
N GLY A 37 -1.31 2.02 3.95
CA GLY A 37 -1.73 3.42 3.86
C GLY A 37 -0.95 4.32 4.82
N ALA A 38 -0.76 3.89 6.07
CA ALA A 38 0.05 4.62 7.04
C ALA A 38 1.52 4.74 6.61
N ALA A 39 2.13 3.65 6.14
CA ALA A 39 3.51 3.66 5.66
C ALA A 39 3.70 4.58 4.45
N LEU A 40 2.77 4.54 3.48
CA LEU A 40 2.79 5.44 2.32
C LEU A 40 2.62 6.90 2.74
N PHE A 41 1.71 7.19 3.68
CA PHE A 41 1.52 8.54 4.20
C PHE A 41 2.81 9.10 4.83
N VAL A 42 3.51 8.29 5.64
CA VAL A 42 4.79 8.67 6.24
C VAL A 42 5.84 8.95 5.15
N ALA A 43 5.97 8.06 4.16
CA ALA A 43 6.93 8.20 3.08
C ALA A 43 6.67 9.46 2.23
N ILE A 44 5.41 9.68 1.84
CA ILE A 44 4.97 10.87 1.09
C ILE A 44 5.29 12.13 1.87
N THR A 45 4.90 12.18 3.16
CA THR A 45 5.08 13.35 4.01
C THR A 45 6.56 13.68 4.21
N ALA A 46 7.38 12.67 4.51
CA ALA A 46 8.82 12.85 4.67
C ALA A 46 9.49 13.32 3.37
N SER A 47 9.15 12.69 2.24
CA SER A 47 9.69 13.06 0.93
C SER A 47 9.28 14.47 0.50
N PHE A 48 8.04 14.87 0.79
CA PHE A 48 7.55 16.20 0.49
C PHE A 48 8.34 17.27 1.23
N TYR A 49 8.45 17.17 2.57
CA TYR A 49 9.16 18.21 3.35
C TYR A 49 10.66 18.24 3.04
N ALA A 50 11.29 17.09 2.82
CA ALA A 50 12.67 17.05 2.33
C ALA A 50 12.82 17.66 0.92
N GLY A 51 11.79 17.54 0.07
CA GLY A 51 11.75 18.16 -1.26
C GLY A 51 11.51 19.67 -1.22
N LEU A 52 10.73 20.12 -0.25
CA LEU A 52 10.39 21.52 -0.04
C LEU A 52 11.59 22.27 0.57
N GLU A 53 12.24 21.72 1.60
CA GLU A 53 13.44 22.29 2.23
C GLU A 53 14.60 22.45 1.23
N ARG A 54 14.79 21.48 0.32
CA ARG A 54 15.81 21.57 -0.74
C ARG A 54 15.58 22.72 -1.73
N ARG A 55 14.31 23.10 -1.96
CA ARG A 55 13.92 24.12 -2.94
C ARG A 55 13.79 25.50 -2.30
N LEU A 56 13.38 25.53 -1.02
CA LEU A 56 13.21 26.74 -0.23
C LEU A 56 14.06 26.61 1.06
N PRO A 57 15.40 26.68 0.97
CA PRO A 57 16.28 26.54 2.14
C PRO A 57 16.06 27.62 3.20
N GLN A 58 15.39 28.73 2.86
CA GLN A 58 15.04 29.82 3.74
C GLN A 58 13.82 29.57 4.63
N ILE A 59 13.04 28.50 4.39
CA ILE A 59 11.87 28.17 5.22
C ILE A 59 12.16 27.03 6.18
N ASP A 60 11.64 27.16 7.40
CA ASP A 60 11.68 26.09 8.40
C ASP A 60 10.50 25.12 8.17
N THR A 61 10.76 23.98 7.54
CA THR A 61 9.74 22.95 7.28
C THR A 61 9.29 22.20 8.55
N SER A 62 9.91 22.47 9.70
CA SER A 62 9.46 21.97 11.00
C SER A 62 8.45 22.90 11.67
N ALA A 63 8.36 24.17 11.23
CA ALA A 63 7.44 25.16 11.80
C ALA A 63 5.96 24.76 11.58
N PRO A 64 5.11 24.80 12.62
CA PRO A 64 3.70 24.44 12.51
C PRO A 64 2.92 25.23 11.45
N GLU A 65 3.27 26.51 11.26
CA GLU A 65 2.64 27.41 10.29
C GLU A 65 2.94 26.93 8.87
N ILE A 66 4.20 26.60 8.59
CA ILE A 66 4.61 26.07 7.28
C ILE A 66 3.91 24.74 6.99
N ARG A 67 3.82 23.84 7.97
CA ARG A 67 3.14 22.54 7.79
C ARG A 67 1.63 22.65 7.62
N ARG A 68 1.02 23.69 8.18
CA ARG A 68 -0.40 24.00 7.98
C ARG A 68 -0.65 24.53 6.57
N ASP A 69 0.26 25.37 6.09
CA ASP A 69 0.09 26.11 4.84
C ASP A 69 0.55 25.29 3.62
N PHE A 70 1.53 24.38 3.79
CA PHE A 70 2.05 23.46 2.78
C PHE A 70 1.78 22.00 3.14
N ALA A 71 0.64 21.48 2.70
CA ALA A 71 0.27 20.08 2.91
C ALA A 71 0.67 19.21 1.68
N PRO A 72 1.33 18.05 1.88
CA PRO A 72 1.95 17.26 0.80
C PRO A 72 1.07 16.89 -0.40
N LEU A 73 -0.24 16.76 -0.19
CA LEU A 73 -1.22 16.30 -1.19
C LEU A 73 -2.35 17.31 -1.42
N ASN A 74 -2.21 18.53 -0.90
CA ASN A 74 -3.18 19.60 -1.10
C ASN A 74 -2.48 20.81 -1.71
N PRO A 75 -3.18 21.62 -2.51
CA PRO A 75 -2.65 22.93 -2.89
C PRO A 75 -2.37 23.76 -1.63
N PRO A 76 -1.29 24.55 -1.61
CA PRO A 76 -0.99 25.42 -0.48
C PRO A 76 -2.15 26.38 -0.19
N GLY A 77 -2.45 26.57 1.09
CA GLY A 77 -3.65 27.27 1.54
C GLY A 77 -3.50 28.79 1.48
N MET A 78 -4.41 29.47 0.75
CA MET A 78 -4.43 30.90 0.41
C MET A 78 -4.36 31.93 1.58
N SER A 79 -4.24 31.46 2.82
CA SER A 79 -4.27 32.22 4.08
C SER A 79 -2.89 32.64 4.61
N SER A 80 -1.78 32.19 4.01
CA SER A 80 -0.46 32.39 4.58
C SER A 80 0.14 33.75 4.22
N LEU A 81 0.57 34.46 5.24
CA LEU A 81 1.33 35.72 5.21
C LEU A 81 2.79 35.49 4.75
N VAL A 82 3.11 34.32 4.22
CA VAL A 82 4.36 34.10 3.48
C VAL A 82 4.14 34.77 2.15
N GLU A 83 4.97 35.76 1.83
CA GLU A 83 5.03 36.39 0.53
C GLU A 83 4.90 35.30 -0.54
N TYR A 84 3.72 35.27 -1.17
CA TYR A 84 3.32 34.27 -2.16
C TYR A 84 4.14 34.49 -3.42
N THR A 85 5.42 34.16 -3.36
CA THR A 85 6.25 34.11 -4.55
C THR A 85 5.79 32.91 -5.35
N LEU A 86 5.64 33.09 -6.66
CA LEU A 86 5.37 32.01 -7.62
C LEU A 86 6.29 30.79 -7.37
N GLU A 87 7.51 31.06 -6.93
CA GLU A 87 8.52 30.10 -6.50
C GLU A 87 8.04 29.13 -5.40
N ALA A 88 7.35 29.60 -4.36
CA ALA A 88 6.89 28.72 -3.28
C ALA A 88 5.78 27.76 -3.74
N HIS A 89 4.91 28.22 -4.64
CA HIS A 89 3.90 27.38 -5.28
C HIS A 89 4.52 26.31 -6.17
N GLU A 90 5.48 26.70 -7.01
CA GLU A 90 6.20 25.79 -7.89
C GLU A 90 6.96 24.74 -7.08
N ALA A 91 7.68 25.17 -6.04
CA ALA A 91 8.40 24.28 -5.15
C ALA A 91 7.49 23.26 -4.46
N SER A 92 6.33 23.71 -3.96
CA SER A 92 5.32 22.82 -3.37
C SER A 92 4.79 21.81 -4.39
N ARG A 93 4.47 22.26 -5.60
CA ARG A 93 3.92 21.40 -6.66
C ARG A 93 4.92 20.33 -7.09
N GLU A 94 6.19 20.71 -7.26
CA GLU A 94 7.25 19.76 -7.59
C GLU A 94 7.49 18.77 -6.46
N ALA A 95 7.55 19.23 -5.21
CA ALA A 95 7.71 18.36 -4.04
C ALA A 95 6.55 17.36 -3.91
N SER A 96 5.30 17.77 -4.16
CA SER A 96 4.14 16.88 -4.20
C SER A 96 4.25 15.85 -5.33
N THR A 97 4.73 16.27 -6.49
CA THR A 97 4.91 15.39 -7.66
C THR A 97 5.98 14.32 -7.37
N ASP A 98 7.13 14.73 -6.81
CA ASP A 98 8.20 13.82 -6.40
C ASP A 98 7.69 12.79 -5.36
N ALA A 99 6.96 13.26 -4.35
CA ALA A 99 6.39 12.41 -3.31
C ALA A 99 5.34 11.43 -3.87
N PHE A 100 4.52 11.86 -4.83
CA PHE A 100 3.56 11.01 -5.52
C PHE A 100 4.26 9.94 -6.37
N HIS A 101 5.30 10.31 -7.11
CA HIS A 101 6.11 9.35 -7.87
C HIS A 101 6.76 8.32 -6.95
N LEU A 102 7.26 8.72 -5.78
CA LEU A 102 7.77 7.79 -4.78
C LEU A 102 6.69 6.80 -4.34
N ALA A 103 5.48 7.26 -4.04
CA ALA A 103 4.36 6.39 -3.68
C ALA A 103 4.01 5.40 -4.81
N MET A 104 4.04 5.85 -6.07
CA MET A 104 3.82 5.00 -7.24
C MET A 104 4.92 3.95 -7.37
N LEU A 105 6.19 4.30 -7.17
CA LEU A 105 7.30 3.33 -7.17
C LEU A 105 7.15 2.27 -6.09
N VAL A 106 6.72 2.67 -4.88
CA VAL A 106 6.42 1.72 -3.80
C VAL A 106 5.28 0.77 -4.22
N ALA A 107 4.20 1.32 -4.78
CA ALA A 107 3.07 0.51 -5.26
C ALA A 107 3.51 -0.47 -6.37
N THR A 108 4.29 -0.01 -7.34
CA THR A 108 4.87 -0.85 -8.39
C THR A 108 5.75 -1.95 -7.80
N GLY A 109 6.62 -1.63 -6.84
CA GLY A 109 7.44 -2.62 -6.14
C GLY A 109 6.61 -3.69 -5.45
N LEU A 110 5.54 -3.29 -4.75
CA LEU A 110 4.61 -4.23 -4.12
C LEU A 110 3.89 -5.13 -5.12
N LEU A 111 3.50 -4.59 -6.28
CA LEU A 111 2.89 -5.37 -7.36
C LEU A 111 3.88 -6.38 -7.95
N ILE A 112 5.14 -5.99 -8.16
CA ILE A 112 6.19 -6.89 -8.65
C ILE A 112 6.44 -8.01 -7.63
N VAL A 113 6.56 -7.68 -6.35
CA VAL A 113 6.73 -8.68 -5.27
C VAL A 113 5.52 -9.61 -5.23
N GLY A 114 4.30 -9.08 -5.27
CA GLY A 114 3.07 -9.87 -5.30
C GLY A 114 2.99 -10.81 -6.50
N ALA A 115 3.39 -10.33 -7.68
CA ALA A 115 3.48 -11.15 -8.89
C ALA A 115 4.53 -12.27 -8.74
N GLY A 116 5.70 -11.95 -8.19
CA GLY A 116 6.75 -12.93 -7.90
C GLY A 116 6.30 -14.02 -6.93
N VAL A 117 5.62 -13.64 -5.84
CA VAL A 117 5.01 -14.59 -4.89
C VAL A 117 3.98 -15.47 -5.59
N ASN A 118 3.10 -14.87 -6.40
CA ASN A 118 2.08 -15.61 -7.14
C ASN A 118 2.69 -16.63 -8.12
N LEU A 119 3.80 -16.29 -8.78
CA LEU A 119 4.54 -17.21 -9.65
C LEU A 119 5.21 -18.36 -8.87
N ALA A 120 5.61 -18.12 -7.63
CA ALA A 120 6.25 -19.13 -6.78
C ALA A 120 5.24 -20.17 -6.23
N ILE A 121 3.95 -19.82 -6.16
CA ILE A 121 2.91 -20.71 -5.66
C ILE A 121 2.61 -21.80 -6.70
N ARG A 122 2.86 -23.05 -6.31
CA ARG A 122 2.50 -24.23 -7.10
C ARG A 122 1.12 -24.71 -6.69
N ASN A 123 0.20 -24.79 -7.65
CA ASN A 123 -1.09 -25.45 -7.41
C ASN A 123 -0.83 -26.95 -7.24
N ALA A 124 -1.05 -27.48 -6.03
CA ALA A 124 -1.17 -28.92 -5.85
C ALA A 124 -2.43 -29.40 -6.59
N PRO A 125 -2.38 -30.48 -7.39
CA PRO A 125 -3.58 -31.02 -8.00
C PRO A 125 -4.59 -31.38 -6.90
N GLY A 126 -5.82 -30.86 -7.03
CA GLY A 126 -6.87 -31.09 -6.04
C GLY A 126 -7.05 -32.59 -5.77
N VAL A 127 -7.18 -32.95 -4.49
CA VAL A 127 -7.45 -34.33 -4.07
C VAL A 127 -8.73 -34.78 -4.78
N LYS A 128 -8.61 -35.82 -5.61
CA LYS A 128 -9.75 -36.43 -6.29
C LYS A 128 -10.70 -36.94 -5.19
N PRO A 129 -12.00 -36.59 -5.22
CA PRO A 129 -12.94 -37.17 -4.28
C PRO A 129 -12.90 -38.70 -4.41
N PRO A 130 -12.94 -39.45 -3.29
CA PRO A 130 -12.94 -40.90 -3.32
C PRO A 130 -14.09 -41.37 -4.21
N ALA A 131 -13.79 -42.30 -5.12
CA ALA A 131 -14.73 -42.86 -6.07
C ALA A 131 -15.67 -43.82 -5.35
N GLU A 132 -16.62 -43.31 -4.56
CA GLU A 132 -17.59 -44.15 -3.87
C GLU A 132 -18.92 -43.43 -3.61
N VAL A 133 -19.68 -43.13 -4.66
CA VAL A 133 -21.16 -43.10 -4.61
C VAL A 133 -21.81 -43.46 -5.97
N ALA A 134 -21.11 -44.15 -6.87
CA ALA A 134 -21.68 -44.57 -8.16
C ALA A 134 -22.36 -45.96 -8.13
N VAL A 135 -22.53 -46.56 -6.95
CA VAL A 135 -23.14 -47.90 -6.80
C VAL A 135 -24.18 -47.87 -5.69
N ALA A 136 -25.31 -47.20 -5.91
CA ALA A 136 -26.56 -47.39 -5.17
C ALA A 136 -27.72 -46.68 -5.89
N ALA A 137 -27.99 -47.06 -7.14
CA ALA A 137 -29.25 -46.80 -7.82
C ALA A 137 -29.37 -47.76 -9.02
N ASP A 138 -29.57 -49.04 -8.71
CA ASP A 138 -30.28 -50.00 -9.56
C ASP A 138 -31.40 -50.60 -8.70
#